data_AF-A0A7C6T5N9-F1
#
_entry.id   AF-A0A7C6T5N9-F1
#
_cell.length_a   1.000
_cell.length_b   1.000
_cell.length_c   1.000
_cell.angle_alpha   90.00
_cell.angle_beta   90.00
_cell.angle_gamma   90.00
#
_symmetry.space_group_name_H-M   'P 1'
#
loop_
_entity.id
_entity.type
_entity.pdbx_description
1 polymer ?
#
loop_
_entity_poly.entity_id
_entity_poly.type
_entity_poly.pdbx_seq_one_letter_code
_entity_poly.pdbx_strand_id
1 'polypeptide(L)'
;MTHYQHPLDAAQHPAWQQLLKQRKTMQSFRMQDAFAAEPQRFQRFSLNHDGLLLDYSKNLLDDTTLDLLMQLAEQSRLQEAIQALFSGEPVNASEQR
;
A
#
# COMPACT_ATOMS: atom_id res chain seq x y z
N MET A 1 -16.64 -18.73 3.20
CA MET A 1 -15.66 -18.92 2.09
C MET A 1 -14.48 -18.00 2.35
N THR A 2 -13.25 -18.46 2.17
CA THR A 2 -12.01 -17.70 2.42
C THR A 2 -11.82 -16.62 1.37
N HIS A 3 -11.49 -15.38 1.78
CA HIS A 3 -11.44 -14.21 0.88
C HIS A 3 -10.28 -14.26 -0.11
N TYR A 4 -9.25 -15.08 0.14
CA TYR A 4 -8.17 -15.31 -0.82
C TYR A 4 -8.53 -16.34 -1.89
N GLN A 5 -9.56 -17.17 -1.68
CA GLN A 5 -10.13 -18.03 -2.73
C GLN A 5 -11.24 -17.34 -3.53
N HIS A 6 -11.86 -16.30 -2.94
CA HIS A 6 -12.81 -15.42 -3.60
C HIS A 6 -12.39 -13.97 -3.37
N PRO A 7 -11.47 -13.44 -4.21
CA PRO A 7 -10.81 -12.15 -3.98
C PRO A 7 -11.79 -11.00 -3.73
N LEU A 8 -11.47 -10.18 -2.73
CA LEU A 8 -12.17 -8.92 -2.51
C LEU A 8 -11.74 -7.92 -3.59
N ASP A 9 -12.70 -7.20 -4.16
CA ASP A 9 -12.41 -6.07 -5.04
C ASP A 9 -11.98 -4.87 -4.19
N ALA A 10 -10.69 -4.55 -4.22
CA ALA A 10 -10.12 -3.44 -3.49
C ALA A 10 -10.79 -2.09 -3.82
N ALA A 11 -11.35 -1.93 -5.02
CA ALA A 11 -12.00 -0.69 -5.44
C ALA A 11 -13.32 -0.41 -4.69
N GLN A 12 -13.92 -1.43 -4.07
CA GLN A 12 -15.15 -1.30 -3.29
C GLN A 12 -14.89 -0.82 -1.86
N HIS A 13 -13.63 -0.81 -1.41
CA HIS A 13 -13.30 -0.44 -0.04
C HIS A 13 -13.37 1.08 0.20
N PRO A 14 -13.79 1.54 1.40
CA PRO A 14 -13.80 2.95 1.75
C PRO A 14 -12.44 3.65 1.61
N ALA A 15 -11.33 2.96 1.92
CA ALA A 15 -9.98 3.50 1.75
C ALA A 15 -9.66 3.82 0.29
N TRP A 16 -10.13 3.01 -0.67
CA TRP A 16 -9.96 3.28 -2.09
C TRP A 16 -10.66 4.57 -2.52
N GLN A 17 -11.90 4.78 -2.06
CA GLN A 17 -12.64 6.01 -2.36
C GLN A 17 -11.96 7.25 -1.75
N GLN A 18 -11.31 7.10 -0.59
CA GLN A 18 -10.51 8.16 0.02
C GLN A 18 -9.21 8.41 -0.76
N LEU A 19 -8.53 7.38 -1.25
CA LEU A 19 -7.36 7.51 -2.13
C LEU A 19 -7.71 8.26 -3.42
N LEU A 20 -8.89 7.98 -4.02
CA LEU A 20 -9.35 8.73 -5.20
C LEU A 20 -9.58 10.22 -4.90
N LYS A 21 -10.02 10.56 -3.69
CA LYS A 21 -10.16 11.96 -3.25
C LYS A 21 -8.78 12.59 -3.01
N GLN A 22 -7.89 11.90 -2.30
CA GLN A 22 -6.52 12.37 -2.06
C GLN A 22 -5.75 12.54 -3.36
N ARG A 23 -5.98 11.68 -4.37
CA ARG A 23 -5.35 11.85 -5.69
C ARG A 23 -5.69 13.20 -6.32
N LYS A 24 -6.89 13.74 -6.09
CA LYS A 24 -7.31 15.06 -6.58
C LYS A 24 -6.59 16.19 -5.85
N THR A 25 -6.36 16.08 -4.55
CA THR A 25 -5.61 17.09 -3.77
C THR A 25 -4.12 17.09 -4.17
N MET A 26 -3.58 15.94 -4.55
CA MET A 26 -2.20 15.78 -4.99
C MET A 26 -1.95 16.10 -6.48
N GLN A 27 -2.92 16.68 -7.21
CA GLN A 27 -2.71 17.02 -8.63
C GLN A 27 -1.60 18.06 -8.84
N SER A 28 -1.43 18.98 -7.89
CA SER A 28 -0.38 20.00 -7.90
C SER A 28 0.92 19.57 -7.23
N PHE A 29 1.03 18.31 -6.79
CA PHE A 29 2.22 17.83 -6.11
C PHE A 29 3.45 17.90 -7.02
N ARG A 30 4.54 18.46 -6.49
CA ARG A 30 5.82 18.56 -7.17
C ARG A 30 6.90 17.94 -6.31
N MET A 31 7.68 17.05 -6.90
CA MET A 31 8.68 16.30 -6.15
C MET A 31 9.76 17.21 -5.56
N GLN A 32 10.20 18.20 -6.34
CA GLN A 32 11.20 19.17 -5.90
C GLN A 32 10.72 19.93 -4.66
N ASP A 33 9.47 20.41 -4.69
CA ASP A 33 8.86 21.15 -3.59
C ASP A 33 8.69 20.25 -2.35
N ALA A 34 8.33 18.98 -2.53
CA ALA A 34 8.23 18.02 -1.42
C ALA A 34 9.59 17.76 -0.73
N PHE A 35 10.68 17.62 -1.50
CA PHE A 35 12.03 17.48 -0.92
C PHE A 35 12.54 18.80 -0.31
N ALA A 36 12.15 19.94 -0.86
CA ALA A 36 12.49 21.25 -0.29
C ALA A 36 11.75 21.48 1.04
N ALA A 37 10.48 21.10 1.13
CA ALA A 37 9.65 21.22 2.32
C ALA A 37 10.03 20.20 3.41
N GLU A 38 10.46 18.99 3.02
CA GLU A 38 10.85 17.92 3.93
C GLU A 38 12.26 17.40 3.59
N PRO A 39 13.33 18.04 4.11
CA PRO A 39 14.70 17.63 3.81
C PRO A 39 15.05 16.19 4.24
N GLN A 40 14.32 15.63 5.21
CA GLN A 40 14.50 14.25 5.69
C GLN A 40 13.63 13.23 4.93
N ARG A 41 12.94 13.64 3.87
CA ARG A 41 11.99 12.80 3.12
C ARG A 41 12.58 11.48 2.65
N PHE A 42 13.84 11.48 2.20
CA PHE A 42 14.55 10.25 1.82
C PHE A 42 14.60 9.26 2.98
N GLN A 43 15.06 9.70 4.15
CA GLN A 43 15.17 8.85 5.34
C GLN A 43 13.80 8.38 5.83
N ARG A 44 12.79 9.26 5.79
CA ARG A 44 11.42 8.95 6.23
C ARG A 44 10.75 7.90 5.35
N PHE A 45 10.89 8.05 4.03
CA PHE A 45 10.29 7.16 3.04
C PHE A 45 11.33 6.23 2.43
N SER A 46 12.18 5.69 3.29
CA SER A 46 13.05 4.55 2.96
C SER A 46 12.98 3.52 4.06
N LEU A 47 13.17 2.25 3.70
CA LEU A 47 13.38 1.16 4.64
C LEU A 47 14.73 0.51 4.32
N ASN A 48 15.49 0.19 5.35
CA ASN A 48 16.72 -0.58 5.22
C ASN A 48 16.61 -1.81 6.11
N HIS A 49 16.75 -2.99 5.50
CA HIS A 49 16.69 -4.26 6.21
C HIS A 49 17.62 -5.26 5.54
N ASP A 50 18.52 -5.87 6.32
CA ASP A 50 19.47 -6.90 5.87
C ASP A 50 20.25 -6.55 4.59
N GLY A 51 20.67 -5.28 4.48
CA GLY A 51 21.42 -4.77 3.33
C GLY A 51 20.56 -4.43 2.11
N LEU A 52 19.24 -4.63 2.18
CA LEU A 52 18.28 -4.19 1.18
C LEU A 52 17.75 -2.80 1.53
N LEU A 53 17.96 -1.83 0.62
CA LEU A 53 17.38 -0.50 0.69
C LEU A 53 16.16 -0.42 -0.23
N LEU A 54 14.99 -0.13 0.35
CA LEU A 54 13.79 0.28 -0.35
C LEU A 54 13.63 1.80 -0.21
N ASP A 55 13.99 2.57 -1.23
CA ASP A 55 13.70 4.00 -1.34
C ASP A 55 12.36 4.19 -2.06
N TYR A 56 11.35 4.71 -1.35
CA TYR A 56 10.06 5.09 -1.91
C TYR A 56 9.78 6.58 -1.79
N SER A 57 10.78 7.39 -1.40
CA SER A 57 10.67 8.84 -1.19
C SER A 57 10.37 9.65 -2.43
N LYS A 58 10.67 9.09 -3.62
CA LYS A 58 10.42 9.70 -4.92
C LYS A 58 9.05 9.36 -5.52
N ASN A 59 8.14 8.76 -4.74
CA ASN A 59 6.76 8.54 -5.17
C ASN A 59 5.84 9.70 -4.78
N LEU A 60 4.69 9.76 -5.45
CA LEU A 60 3.59 10.68 -5.17
C LEU A 60 2.90 10.27 -3.87
N LEU A 61 3.49 10.67 -2.75
CA LEU A 61 2.99 10.30 -1.43
C LEU A 61 3.25 11.39 -0.39
N ASP A 62 2.40 11.42 0.61
CA ASP A 62 2.55 12.11 1.88
C ASP A 62 2.05 11.15 2.98
N ASP A 63 2.04 11.60 4.23
CA ASP A 63 1.57 10.78 5.35
C ASP A 63 0.13 10.29 5.14
N THR A 64 -0.75 11.18 4.67
CA THR A 64 -2.15 10.84 4.39
C THR A 64 -2.26 9.75 3.32
N THR A 65 -1.47 9.84 2.26
CA THR A 65 -1.45 8.83 1.20
C THR A 65 -0.96 7.49 1.71
N LEU A 66 0.11 7.50 2.53
CA LEU A 66 0.66 6.28 3.11
C LEU A 66 -0.35 5.62 4.06
N ASP A 67 -0.97 6.37 4.95
CA ASP A 67 -1.99 5.87 5.88
C ASP A 67 -3.19 5.28 5.14
N LEU A 68 -3.65 5.92 4.07
CA LEU A 68 -4.76 5.41 3.27
C LEU A 68 -4.39 4.13 2.50
N LEU A 69 -3.15 4.00 2.03
CA LEU A 69 -2.66 2.76 1.41
C LEU A 69 -2.59 1.62 2.44
N MET A 70 -2.15 1.90 3.67
CA MET A 70 -2.14 0.91 4.75
C MET A 70 -3.57 0.48 5.13
N GLN A 71 -4.49 1.42 5.25
CA GLN A 71 -5.92 1.11 5.48
C GLN A 71 -6.52 0.27 4.35
N LEU A 72 -6.13 0.52 3.09
CA LEU A 72 -6.59 -0.32 1.99
C LEU A 72 -6.08 -1.76 2.13
N ALA A 73 -4.80 -1.94 2.48
CA ALA A 73 -4.23 -3.26 2.70
C ALA A 73 -4.93 -4.01 3.85
N GLU A 74 -5.26 -3.31 4.93
CA GLU A 74 -6.05 -3.84 6.06
C GLU A 74 -7.46 -4.25 5.62
N GLN A 75 -8.18 -3.37 4.91
CA GLN A 75 -9.54 -3.62 4.43
C GLN A 75 -9.60 -4.77 3.40
N SER A 76 -8.54 -4.93 2.60
CA SER A 76 -8.34 -6.06 1.69
C SER A 76 -7.87 -7.34 2.39
N ARG A 77 -7.69 -7.30 3.71
CA ARG A 77 -7.30 -8.46 4.54
C ARG A 77 -5.99 -9.10 4.05
N LEU A 78 -5.04 -8.25 3.64
CA LEU A 78 -3.76 -8.69 3.07
C LEU A 78 -2.95 -9.54 4.06
N GLN A 79 -2.92 -9.15 5.33
CA GLN A 79 -2.18 -9.89 6.37
C GLN A 79 -2.69 -11.33 6.51
N GLU A 80 -4.00 -11.54 6.45
CA GLU A 80 -4.59 -12.88 6.51
C GLU A 80 -4.23 -13.71 5.27
N ALA A 81 -4.21 -13.10 4.09
CA ALA A 81 -3.80 -13.76 2.86
C ALA A 81 -2.31 -14.15 2.88
N ILE A 82 -1.45 -13.28 3.42
CA ILE A 82 -0.03 -13.59 3.67
C ILE A 82 0.08 -14.78 4.63
N GLN A 83 -0.65 -14.77 5.75
CA GLN A 83 -0.61 -15.86 6.71
C GLN A 83 -1.06 -17.19 6.07
N ALA A 84 -2.14 -17.18 5.29
CA ALA A 84 -2.64 -18.35 4.56
C ALA A 84 -1.59 -18.91 3.58
N LEU A 85 -0.91 -18.03 2.84
CA LEU A 85 0.19 -18.42 1.94
C LEU A 85 1.30 -19.13 2.73
N PHE A 86 1.75 -18.56 3.84
CA PHE A 86 2.84 -19.12 4.65
C PHE A 86 2.43 -20.38 5.43
N SER A 87 1.15 -20.58 5.74
CA SER A 87 0.65 -21.81 6.36
C SER A 87 0.37 -22.94 5.36
N GLY A 88 0.51 -22.68 4.05
CA GLY A 88 0.29 -23.69 3.01
C GLY A 88 -1.17 -23.93 2.65
N GLU A 89 -2.05 -22.96 2.92
CA GLU A 89 -3.44 -23.01 2.44
C GLU A 89 -3.48 -22.90 0.91
N PRO A 90 -4.51 -23.49 0.25
CA PRO A 90 -4.65 -23.43 -1.21
C PRO A 90 -5.13 -22.05 -1.68
N VAL A 91 -4.19 -21.09 -1.72
CA VAL A 91 -4.44 -19.69 -2.09
C VAL A 91 -4.52 -19.48 -3.61
N ASN A 92 -4.02 -20.40 -4.43
CA ASN A 92 -4.20 -20.36 -5.89
C ASN A 92 -5.61 -20.84 -6.23
N ALA A 93 -6.57 -19.92 -6.26
CA ALA A 93 -7.98 -20.21 -6.46
C ALA A 93 -8.29 -20.90 -7.81
N SER A 94 -7.57 -20.58 -8.89
CA SER A 94 -7.81 -21.19 -10.21
C SER A 94 -7.42 -22.67 -10.28
N GLU A 95 -6.42 -23.07 -9.49
CA GLU A 95 -5.91 -24.44 -9.48
C GLU A 95 -6.27 -25.22 -8.21
N GLN A 96 -6.85 -24.55 -7.21
CA GLN A 96 -7.13 -25.09 -5.87
C GLN A 96 -5.87 -25.67 -5.22
N ARG A 97 -4.77 -24.91 -5.26
CA ARG A 97 -3.43 -25.29 -4.80
C ARG A 97 -2.77 -24.24 -3.94
#